data_AF-A0A0C2FQM2-F1
#
_entry.id   AF-A0A0C2FQM2-F1
#
_cell.length_a   1.000
_cell.length_b   1.000
_cell.length_c   1.000
_cell.angle_alpha   90.00
_cell.angle_beta   90.00
_cell.angle_gamma   90.00
#
_symmetry.space_group_name_H-M   'P 1'
#
loop_
_entity.id
_entity.type
_entity.pdbx_description
1 polymer ?
#
loop_
_entity_poly.entity_id
_entity_poly.type
_entity_poly.pdbx_seq_one_letter_code
_entity_poly.pdbx_strand_id
1 'polypeptide(L)'
;MDFGDADADFTMCDLINPVPKRTRKLFSVMADYANFYRAASQVFEKTSAEYDEARRAVEDGQEQIRLAEQRKNTLRSERDMRKRKENALLAEYNSKHTILTELIKESKTNEDKRDAVFKAIKDRKEERAKLLEEIKSLQSEIEHLKKAIVDSPEELRAEADSLRANIKRLQDDCKAERQRISDNAECMKIIENVSKVLAERFTELEKLGDFQVQISLLEQDESRVKSLLNEATRRRQQTADETVRFAASVEEEVKKYERAREIYSSRLQELKTRKEQLTK
;
A
#
# COMPACT_ATOMS: atom_id res chain seq x y z
N MET A 1 92.16 -18.39 132.45
CA MET A 1 93.00 -17.20 132.72
C MET A 1 92.88 -16.27 131.52
N ASP A 2 93.20 -15.00 131.66
CA ASP A 2 93.30 -14.09 130.52
C ASP A 2 94.58 -14.41 129.73
N PHE A 3 94.50 -14.52 128.41
CA PHE A 3 95.68 -14.81 127.56
C PHE A 3 96.69 -13.64 127.55
N GLY A 4 96.39 -12.54 128.25
CA GLY A 4 97.21 -11.33 128.37
C GLY A 4 98.00 -11.17 129.67
N ASP A 5 98.25 -12.23 130.46
CA ASP A 5 99.10 -12.14 131.66
C ASP A 5 100.58 -11.94 131.24
N ALA A 6 100.99 -10.67 131.12
CA ALA A 6 102.29 -10.24 130.59
C ALA A 6 103.50 -10.72 131.41
N ASP A 7 103.28 -11.20 132.64
CA ASP A 7 104.33 -11.70 133.55
C ASP A 7 104.54 -13.23 133.46
N ALA A 8 103.98 -13.89 132.44
CA ALA A 8 104.12 -15.32 132.23
C ALA A 8 105.42 -15.70 131.48
N ASP A 9 106.57 -15.52 132.14
CA ASP A 9 107.90 -15.85 131.60
C ASP A 9 108.19 -17.37 131.69
N PHE A 10 107.56 -18.15 130.80
CA PHE A 10 107.82 -19.58 130.67
C PHE A 10 109.06 -19.84 129.81
N THR A 11 109.98 -20.67 130.30
CA THR A 11 111.21 -21.04 129.59
C THR A 11 111.24 -22.54 129.30
N MET A 12 112.08 -22.98 128.36
CA MET A 12 112.29 -24.41 128.11
C MET A 12 112.74 -25.18 129.37
N CYS A 13 113.38 -24.50 130.32
CA CYS A 13 113.76 -25.08 131.61
C CYS A 13 112.55 -25.53 132.45
N ASP A 14 111.39 -24.90 132.31
CA ASP A 14 110.15 -25.27 133.04
C ASP A 14 109.55 -26.62 132.56
N LEU A 15 109.96 -27.08 131.37
CA LEU A 15 109.62 -28.39 130.81
C LEU A 15 110.67 -29.46 131.19
N ILE A 16 111.94 -29.06 131.27
CA ILE A 16 113.07 -29.97 131.53
C ILE A 16 113.26 -30.23 133.04
N ASN A 17 112.93 -29.27 133.90
CA ASN A 17 113.01 -29.39 135.37
C ASN A 17 111.74 -28.82 136.04
N PRO A 18 110.69 -29.65 136.22
CA PRO A 18 109.36 -29.16 136.55
C PRO A 18 109.23 -28.66 138.00
N VAL A 19 108.94 -27.36 138.15
CA VAL A 19 108.53 -26.76 139.45
C VAL A 19 107.01 -26.82 139.56
N PRO A 20 106.42 -27.52 140.55
CA PRO A 20 104.99 -27.86 140.55
C PRO A 20 104.02 -26.68 140.30
N LYS A 21 104.31 -25.50 140.86
CA LYS A 21 103.46 -24.30 140.66
C LYS A 21 103.57 -23.72 139.24
N ARG A 22 104.79 -23.56 138.71
CA ARG A 22 105.04 -23.01 137.35
C ARG A 22 104.56 -23.98 136.28
N THR A 23 104.86 -25.27 136.44
CA THR A 23 104.40 -26.34 135.55
C THR A 23 102.87 -26.44 135.52
N ARG A 24 102.18 -26.30 136.66
CA ARG A 24 100.70 -26.25 136.70
C ARG A 24 100.15 -25.01 135.98
N LYS A 25 100.78 -23.84 136.12
CA LYS A 25 100.39 -22.61 135.40
C LYS A 25 100.57 -22.80 133.88
N LEU A 26 101.70 -23.35 133.45
CA LEU A 26 101.98 -23.64 132.03
C LEU A 26 100.94 -24.61 131.44
N PHE A 27 100.69 -25.74 132.09
CA PHE A 27 99.68 -26.69 131.61
C PHE A 27 98.26 -26.11 131.64
N SER A 28 97.93 -25.24 132.59
CA SER A 28 96.65 -24.53 132.61
C SER A 28 96.50 -23.62 131.38
N VAL A 29 97.53 -22.86 131.01
CA VAL A 29 97.52 -21.99 129.82
C VAL A 29 97.45 -22.83 128.54
N MET A 30 98.21 -23.92 128.45
CA MET A 30 98.14 -24.84 127.31
C MET A 30 96.76 -25.50 127.19
N ALA A 31 96.12 -25.85 128.31
CA ALA A 31 94.76 -26.38 128.32
C ALA A 31 93.72 -25.33 127.90
N ASP A 32 93.83 -24.09 128.40
CA ASP A 32 92.98 -22.96 127.99
C ASP A 32 93.13 -22.69 126.49
N TYR A 33 94.38 -22.66 125.97
CA TYR A 33 94.67 -22.50 124.54
C TYR A 33 94.06 -23.63 123.71
N ALA A 34 94.25 -24.89 124.11
CA ALA A 34 93.71 -26.03 123.38
C ALA A 34 92.18 -26.01 123.35
N ASN A 35 91.53 -25.58 124.43
CA ASN A 35 90.08 -25.42 124.50
C ASN A 35 89.57 -24.27 123.61
N PHE A 36 90.25 -23.11 123.66
CA PHE A 36 89.96 -21.98 122.78
C PHE A 36 90.14 -22.36 121.31
N TYR A 37 91.29 -22.93 120.95
CA TYR A 37 91.59 -23.33 119.58
C TYR A 37 90.58 -24.35 119.06
N ARG A 38 90.17 -25.33 119.89
CA ARG A 38 89.13 -26.29 119.51
C ARG A 38 87.80 -25.59 119.20
N ALA A 39 87.35 -24.67 120.05
CA ALA A 39 86.12 -23.91 119.82
C ALA A 39 86.24 -22.99 118.59
N ALA A 40 87.36 -22.29 118.43
CA ALA A 40 87.62 -21.41 117.30
C ALA A 40 87.70 -22.18 115.97
N SER A 41 88.35 -23.34 115.93
CA SER A 41 88.41 -24.22 114.76
C SER A 41 87.01 -24.68 114.35
N GLN A 42 86.17 -25.08 115.30
CA GLN A 42 84.79 -25.48 115.02
C GLN A 42 83.95 -24.33 114.46
N VAL A 43 84.11 -23.12 115.00
CA VAL A 43 83.44 -21.92 114.46
C VAL A 43 83.94 -21.61 113.06
N PHE A 44 85.26 -21.65 112.83
CA PHE A 44 85.85 -21.40 111.51
C PHE A 44 85.37 -22.41 110.47
N GLU A 45 85.42 -23.71 110.78
CA GLU A 45 84.94 -24.78 109.89
C GLU A 45 83.46 -24.61 109.56
N LYS A 46 82.63 -24.29 110.58
CA LYS A 46 81.21 -24.05 110.38
C LYS A 46 80.97 -22.83 109.48
N THR A 47 81.61 -21.70 109.76
CA THR A 47 81.45 -20.48 108.96
C THR A 47 81.99 -20.64 107.55
N SER A 48 83.10 -21.37 107.36
CA SER A 48 83.62 -21.70 106.04
C SER A 48 82.64 -22.57 105.26
N ALA A 49 82.06 -23.60 105.89
CA ALA A 49 81.08 -24.45 105.26
C ALA A 49 79.80 -23.68 104.87
N GLU A 50 79.31 -22.80 105.75
CA GLU A 50 78.17 -21.91 105.46
C GLU A 50 78.48 -20.96 104.29
N TYR A 51 79.70 -20.42 104.20
CA TYR A 51 80.13 -19.60 103.08
C TYR A 51 80.20 -20.37 101.76
N ASP A 52 80.75 -21.59 101.78
CA ASP A 52 80.83 -22.46 100.61
C ASP A 52 79.44 -22.91 100.12
N GLU A 53 78.50 -23.12 101.04
CA GLU A 53 77.09 -23.38 100.72
C GLU A 53 76.43 -22.14 100.11
N ALA A 54 76.60 -20.96 100.71
CA ALA A 54 76.06 -19.71 100.19
C ALA A 54 76.63 -19.39 98.80
N ARG A 55 77.92 -19.61 98.58
CA ARG A 55 78.57 -19.44 97.28
C ARG A 55 77.98 -20.36 96.23
N ARG A 56 77.82 -21.65 96.54
CA ARG A 56 77.18 -22.62 95.63
C ARG A 56 75.75 -22.22 95.31
N ALA A 57 74.97 -21.80 96.30
CA ALA A 57 73.60 -21.33 96.08
C ALA A 57 73.53 -20.09 95.17
N VAL A 58 74.50 -19.16 95.28
CA VAL A 58 74.60 -18.00 94.39
C VAL A 58 74.98 -18.42 92.97
N GLU A 59 75.96 -19.32 92.81
CA GLU A 59 76.37 -19.84 91.50
C GLU A 59 75.21 -20.59 90.80
N ASP A 60 74.50 -21.45 91.54
CA ASP A 60 73.31 -22.15 91.04
C ASP A 60 72.20 -21.17 90.66
N GLY A 61 71.96 -20.15 91.49
CA GLY A 61 70.98 -19.09 91.22
C GLY A 61 71.32 -18.29 89.96
N GLN A 62 72.59 -17.94 89.76
CA GLN A 62 73.06 -17.25 88.57
C GLN A 62 72.89 -18.10 87.30
N GLU A 63 73.20 -19.39 87.36
CA GLU A 63 73.01 -20.30 86.23
C GLU A 63 71.53 -20.47 85.88
N GLN A 64 70.65 -20.57 86.88
CA GLN A 64 69.20 -20.60 86.64
C GLN A 64 68.70 -19.31 85.98
N ILE A 65 69.17 -18.14 86.41
CA ILE A 65 68.84 -16.85 85.78
C ILE A 65 69.31 -16.85 84.31
N ARG A 66 70.54 -17.29 84.05
CA ARG A 66 71.10 -17.37 82.69
C ARG A 66 70.25 -18.24 81.78
N LEU A 67 69.84 -19.43 82.25
CA LEU A 67 68.98 -20.35 81.52
C LEU A 67 67.58 -19.75 81.29
N ALA A 68 67.00 -19.08 82.28
CA ALA A 68 65.72 -18.41 82.16
C ALA A 68 65.76 -17.26 81.14
N GLU A 69 66.84 -16.47 81.11
CA GLU A 69 67.04 -15.41 80.13
C GLU A 69 67.21 -15.95 78.70
N GLN A 70 67.98 -17.02 78.54
CA GLN A 70 68.11 -17.70 77.25
C GLN A 70 66.76 -18.24 76.75
N ARG A 71 65.97 -18.83 77.66
CA ARG A 71 64.61 -19.31 77.34
C ARG A 71 63.68 -18.16 76.96
N LYS A 72 63.71 -17.05 77.72
CA LYS A 72 62.93 -15.83 77.43
C LYS A 72 63.26 -15.27 76.04
N ASN A 73 64.53 -15.19 75.69
CA ASN A 73 64.97 -14.70 74.38
C ASN A 73 64.49 -15.63 73.24
N THR A 74 64.58 -16.94 73.45
CA THR A 74 64.07 -17.94 72.50
C THR A 74 62.56 -17.75 72.28
N LEU A 75 61.77 -17.70 73.35
CA LEU A 75 60.32 -17.50 73.26
C LEU A 75 59.94 -16.17 72.60
N ARG A 76 60.69 -15.10 72.86
CA ARG A 76 60.49 -13.81 72.19
C ARG A 76 60.72 -13.92 70.68
N SER A 77 61.80 -14.58 70.26
CA SER A 77 62.08 -14.79 68.84
C SER A 77 61.01 -15.64 68.14
N GLU A 78 60.53 -16.70 68.80
CA GLU A 78 59.44 -17.53 68.28
C GLU A 78 58.14 -16.75 68.13
N ARG A 79 57.78 -15.95 69.14
CA ARG A 79 56.59 -15.10 69.10
C ARG A 79 56.66 -14.10 67.94
N ASP A 80 57.81 -13.46 67.76
CA ASP A 80 57.99 -12.47 66.70
C ASP A 80 57.92 -13.14 65.31
N MET A 81 58.46 -14.36 65.16
CA MET A 81 58.31 -15.17 63.94
C MET A 81 56.85 -15.58 63.68
N ARG A 82 56.11 -16.02 64.71
CA ARG A 82 54.68 -16.34 64.59
C ARG A 82 53.88 -15.12 64.14
N LYS A 83 54.13 -13.95 64.73
CA LYS A 83 53.46 -12.70 64.37
C LYS A 83 53.72 -12.28 62.93
N ARG A 84 54.96 -12.45 62.43
CA ARG A 84 55.26 -12.19 61.00
C ARG A 84 54.50 -13.13 60.07
N LYS A 85 54.44 -14.42 60.41
CA LYS A 85 53.69 -15.42 59.63
C LYS A 85 52.20 -15.13 59.61
N GLU A 86 51.63 -14.77 60.76
CA GLU A 86 50.22 -14.37 60.88
C GLU A 86 49.91 -13.15 60.00
N ASN A 87 50.73 -12.10 60.08
CA ASN A 87 50.57 -10.91 59.24
C ASN A 87 50.66 -11.24 57.74
N ALA A 88 51.57 -12.13 57.34
CA ALA A 88 51.70 -12.57 55.96
C ALA A 88 50.44 -13.32 55.48
N LEU A 89 49.91 -14.24 56.29
CA LEU A 89 48.67 -14.96 55.98
C LEU A 89 47.47 -14.02 55.92
N LEU A 90 47.40 -13.01 56.78
CA LEU A 90 46.33 -12.01 56.75
C LEU A 90 46.41 -11.15 55.48
N ALA A 91 47.61 -10.75 55.06
CA ALA A 91 47.82 -10.04 53.80
C ALA A 91 47.42 -10.89 52.58
N GLU A 92 47.80 -12.17 52.57
CA GLU A 92 47.41 -13.11 51.52
C GLU A 92 45.89 -13.32 51.49
N TYR A 93 45.26 -13.50 52.64
CA TYR A 93 43.81 -13.61 52.77
C TYR A 93 43.10 -12.38 52.20
N ASN A 94 43.52 -11.18 52.59
CA ASN A 94 42.93 -9.93 52.10
C ASN A 94 43.11 -9.79 50.59
N SER A 95 44.29 -10.10 50.05
CA SER A 95 44.54 -10.08 48.61
C SER A 95 43.63 -11.05 47.87
N LYS A 96 43.52 -12.30 48.33
CA LYS A 96 42.62 -13.30 47.73
C LYS A 96 41.15 -12.89 47.84
N HIS A 97 40.75 -12.29 48.95
CA HIS A 97 39.38 -11.80 49.15
C HIS A 97 39.02 -10.67 48.18
N THR A 98 39.93 -9.75 47.92
CA THR A 98 39.76 -8.70 46.90
C THR A 98 39.56 -9.32 45.52
N ILE A 99 40.46 -10.25 45.11
CA ILE A 99 40.36 -10.93 43.81
C ILE A 99 39.04 -11.69 43.68
N LEU A 100 38.63 -12.42 44.72
CA LEU A 100 37.35 -13.15 44.71
C LEU A 100 36.17 -12.21 44.54
N THR A 101 36.18 -11.06 45.23
CA THR A 101 35.12 -10.06 45.13
C THR A 101 35.02 -9.47 43.72
N GLU A 102 36.16 -9.23 43.06
CA GLU A 102 36.22 -8.77 41.67
C GLU A 102 35.67 -9.83 40.71
N LEU A 103 36.09 -11.09 40.86
CA LEU A 103 35.58 -12.20 40.05
C LEU A 103 34.07 -12.40 40.20
N ILE A 104 33.52 -12.22 41.41
CA ILE A 104 32.06 -12.27 41.62
C ILE A 104 31.34 -11.14 40.87
N LYS A 105 31.90 -9.92 40.85
CA LYS A 105 31.32 -8.79 40.10
C LYS A 105 31.40 -9.03 38.59
N GLU A 106 32.51 -9.55 38.10
CA GLU A 106 32.69 -9.90 36.70
C GLU A 106 31.73 -11.03 36.29
N SER A 107 31.58 -12.07 37.11
CA SER A 107 30.63 -13.16 36.89
C SER A 107 29.21 -12.65 36.72
N LYS A 108 28.74 -11.78 37.62
CA LYS A 108 27.40 -11.16 37.51
C LYS A 108 27.25 -10.35 36.22
N THR A 109 28.25 -9.54 35.88
CA THR A 109 28.24 -8.75 34.64
C THR A 109 28.17 -9.65 33.40
N ASN A 110 28.87 -10.79 33.42
CA ASN A 110 28.85 -11.76 32.33
C ASN A 110 27.51 -12.52 32.25
N GLU A 111 26.89 -12.83 33.38
CA GLU A 111 25.52 -13.37 33.43
C GLU A 111 24.52 -12.39 32.81
N ASP A 112 24.56 -11.11 33.18
CA ASP A 112 23.69 -10.07 32.60
C ASP A 112 23.88 -9.96 31.08
N LYS A 113 25.12 -9.97 30.60
CA LYS A 113 25.44 -9.97 29.15
C LYS A 113 24.89 -11.22 28.45
N ARG A 114 25.05 -12.40 29.06
CA ARG A 114 24.55 -13.66 28.51
C ARG A 114 23.03 -13.62 28.38
N ASP A 115 22.34 -13.12 29.40
CA ASP A 115 20.88 -13.05 29.42
C ASP A 115 20.36 -12.02 28.39
N ALA A 116 21.07 -10.89 28.21
CA ALA A 116 20.79 -9.93 27.14
C ALA A 116 20.95 -10.55 25.73
N VAL A 117 22.00 -11.35 25.51
CA VAL A 117 22.21 -12.09 24.25
C VAL A 117 21.11 -13.11 24.01
N PHE A 118 20.71 -13.87 25.04
CA PHE A 118 19.60 -14.82 24.91
C PHE A 118 18.28 -14.14 24.54
N LYS A 119 17.99 -12.99 25.16
CA LYS A 119 16.83 -12.18 24.81
C LYS A 119 16.89 -11.74 23.33
N ALA A 120 18.02 -11.18 22.89
CA ALA A 120 18.19 -10.77 21.50
C ALA A 120 18.06 -11.93 20.49
N ILE A 121 18.56 -13.12 20.83
CA ILE A 121 18.38 -14.33 19.99
C ILE A 121 16.90 -14.70 19.90
N LYS A 122 16.18 -14.67 21.02
CA LYS A 122 14.75 -14.97 21.06
C LYS A 122 13.95 -13.99 20.20
N ASP A 123 14.18 -12.68 20.38
CA ASP A 123 13.50 -11.63 19.64
C ASP A 123 13.75 -11.77 18.12
N ARG A 124 15.01 -12.00 17.70
CA ARG A 124 15.35 -12.26 16.29
C ARG A 124 14.70 -13.52 15.73
N LYS A 125 14.53 -14.56 16.54
CA LYS A 125 13.86 -15.80 16.11
C LYS A 125 12.38 -15.55 15.85
N GLU A 126 11.73 -14.74 16.68
CA GLU A 126 10.33 -14.33 16.50
C GLU A 126 10.17 -13.43 15.26
N GLU A 127 11.07 -12.47 15.06
CA GLU A 127 11.10 -11.63 13.86
C GLU A 127 11.28 -12.47 12.58
N ARG A 128 12.22 -13.42 12.59
CA ARG A 128 12.41 -14.35 11.47
C ARG A 128 11.16 -15.16 11.15
N ALA A 129 10.41 -15.58 12.17
CA ALA A 129 9.16 -16.32 11.97
C ALA A 129 8.11 -15.44 11.25
N LYS A 130 7.95 -14.18 11.69
CA LYS A 130 7.05 -13.22 11.04
C LYS A 130 7.43 -12.96 9.59
N LEU A 131 8.71 -12.71 9.32
CA LEU A 131 9.21 -12.50 7.95
C LEU A 131 8.98 -13.72 7.05
N LEU A 132 9.11 -14.94 7.59
CA LEU A 132 8.80 -16.16 6.84
C LEU A 132 7.31 -16.31 6.52
N GLU A 133 6.43 -15.89 7.42
CA GLU A 133 4.98 -15.83 7.15
C GLU A 133 4.66 -14.80 6.06
N GLU A 134 5.27 -13.61 6.14
CA GLU A 134 5.12 -12.56 5.12
C GLU A 134 5.61 -13.02 3.75
N ILE A 135 6.78 -13.65 3.67
CA ILE A 135 7.30 -14.23 2.42
C ILE A 135 6.30 -15.25 1.83
N LYS A 136 5.73 -16.13 2.65
CA LYS A 136 4.72 -17.09 2.17
C LYS A 136 3.46 -16.40 1.66
N SER A 137 3.01 -15.35 2.34
CA SER A 137 1.86 -14.55 1.90
C SER A 137 2.11 -13.90 0.55
N LEU A 138 3.26 -13.21 0.41
CA LEU A 138 3.65 -12.57 -0.84
C LEU A 138 3.86 -13.58 -1.97
N GLN A 139 4.40 -14.77 -1.69
CA GLN A 139 4.49 -15.86 -2.67
C GLN A 139 3.12 -16.32 -3.14
N SER A 140 2.14 -16.44 -2.24
CA SER A 140 0.76 -16.78 -2.61
C SER A 140 0.12 -15.69 -3.47
N GLU A 141 0.37 -14.42 -3.16
CA GLU A 141 -0.12 -13.28 -3.95
C GLU A 141 0.51 -13.26 -5.35
N ILE A 142 1.82 -13.47 -5.45
CA ILE A 142 2.53 -13.59 -6.73
C ILE A 142 1.95 -14.73 -7.57
N GLU A 143 1.72 -15.91 -6.99
CA GLU A 143 1.13 -17.02 -7.73
C GLU A 143 -0.32 -16.73 -8.16
N HIS A 144 -1.11 -16.03 -7.34
CA HIS A 144 -2.45 -15.60 -7.72
C HIS A 144 -2.42 -14.59 -8.88
N LEU A 145 -1.58 -13.55 -8.79
CA LEU A 145 -1.41 -12.56 -9.85
C LEU A 145 -0.86 -13.19 -11.13
N LYS A 146 0.08 -14.12 -11.01
CA LYS A 146 0.63 -14.88 -12.13
C LYS A 146 -0.46 -15.69 -12.83
N LYS A 147 -1.36 -16.37 -12.09
CA LYS A 147 -2.53 -17.02 -12.70
C LYS A 147 -3.42 -16.01 -13.42
N ALA A 148 -3.78 -14.89 -12.76
CA ALA A 148 -4.58 -13.84 -13.39
C ALA A 148 -3.96 -13.24 -14.67
N ILE A 149 -2.63 -13.18 -14.77
CA ILE A 149 -1.93 -12.72 -15.99
C ILE A 149 -1.82 -13.82 -17.05
N VAL A 150 -1.67 -15.08 -16.63
CA VAL A 150 -1.46 -16.23 -17.52
C VAL A 150 -2.77 -16.83 -18.03
N ASP A 151 -3.88 -16.61 -17.33
CA ASP A 151 -5.26 -16.99 -17.72
C ASP A 151 -5.89 -15.89 -18.60
N SER A 152 -5.32 -15.39 -19.68
CA SER A 152 -5.14 -16.23 -20.85
C SER A 152 -4.80 -15.31 -22.04
N PRO A 153 -3.54 -15.28 -22.48
CA PRO A 153 -3.18 -14.70 -23.77
C PRO A 153 -4.02 -15.26 -24.92
N GLU A 154 -4.58 -16.47 -24.76
CA GLU A 154 -5.51 -17.09 -25.70
C GLU A 154 -6.93 -16.50 -25.61
N GLU A 155 -7.45 -16.19 -24.42
CA GLU A 155 -8.73 -15.48 -24.25
C GLU A 155 -8.61 -14.04 -24.73
N LEU A 156 -7.50 -13.35 -24.42
CA LEU A 156 -7.23 -12.03 -24.97
C LEU A 156 -7.07 -12.06 -26.50
N ARG A 157 -6.47 -13.11 -27.07
CA ARG A 157 -6.43 -13.31 -28.53
C ARG A 157 -7.81 -13.61 -29.10
N ALA A 158 -8.59 -14.48 -28.45
CA ALA A 158 -9.94 -14.83 -28.89
C ALA A 158 -10.88 -13.62 -28.82
N GLU A 159 -10.79 -12.80 -27.78
CA GLU A 159 -11.53 -11.55 -27.65
C GLU A 159 -11.06 -10.53 -28.69
N ALA A 160 -9.75 -10.38 -28.91
CA ALA A 160 -9.23 -9.52 -29.96
C ALA A 160 -9.68 -9.96 -31.37
N ASP A 161 -9.72 -11.26 -31.65
CA ASP A 161 -10.18 -11.81 -32.93
C ASP A 161 -11.70 -11.69 -33.10
N SER A 162 -12.47 -11.87 -32.01
CA SER A 162 -13.90 -11.58 -31.97
C SER A 162 -14.19 -10.10 -32.26
N LEU A 163 -13.47 -9.20 -31.61
CA LEU A 163 -13.57 -7.76 -31.85
C LEU A 163 -13.20 -7.40 -33.29
N ARG A 164 -12.13 -8.00 -33.86
CA ARG A 164 -11.78 -7.83 -35.28
C ARG A 164 -12.89 -8.32 -36.21
N ALA A 165 -13.52 -9.45 -35.92
CA ALA A 165 -14.62 -9.98 -36.70
C ALA A 165 -15.85 -9.06 -36.64
N ASN A 166 -16.16 -8.50 -35.47
CA ASN A 166 -17.24 -7.53 -35.29
C ASN A 166 -16.97 -6.22 -36.03
N ILE A 167 -15.74 -5.70 -35.96
CA ILE A 167 -15.31 -4.52 -36.71
C ILE A 167 -15.52 -4.75 -38.21
N LYS A 168 -15.12 -5.91 -38.74
CA LYS A 168 -15.29 -6.24 -40.16
C LYS A 168 -16.77 -6.29 -40.56
N ARG A 169 -17.61 -6.94 -39.73
CA ARG A 169 -19.07 -6.98 -39.95
C ARG A 169 -19.67 -5.57 -39.99
N LEU A 170 -19.37 -4.72 -39.00
CA LEU A 170 -19.86 -3.34 -38.95
C LEU A 170 -19.37 -2.51 -40.15
N GLN A 171 -18.15 -2.75 -40.63
CA GLN A 171 -17.65 -2.09 -41.84
C GLN A 171 -18.44 -2.50 -43.09
N ASP A 172 -18.77 -3.78 -43.23
CA ASP A 172 -19.57 -4.28 -44.35
C ASP A 172 -21.01 -3.77 -44.28
N ASP A 173 -21.62 -3.73 -43.09
CA ASP A 173 -22.94 -3.12 -42.85
C ASP A 173 -22.94 -1.63 -43.20
N CYS A 174 -21.90 -0.89 -42.79
CA CYS A 174 -21.73 0.51 -43.16
C CYS A 174 -21.58 0.73 -44.67
N LYS A 175 -20.91 -0.18 -45.40
CA LYS A 175 -20.84 -0.11 -46.87
C LYS A 175 -22.21 -0.38 -47.51
N ALA A 176 -22.93 -1.39 -47.01
CA ALA A 176 -24.27 -1.72 -47.50
C ALA A 176 -25.24 -0.55 -47.29
N GLU A 177 -25.21 0.09 -46.11
CA GLU A 177 -26.04 1.28 -45.85
C GLU A 177 -25.63 2.49 -46.68
N ARG A 178 -24.33 2.72 -46.90
CA ARG A 178 -23.89 3.77 -47.84
C ARG A 178 -24.41 3.53 -49.26
N GLN A 179 -24.43 2.28 -49.71
CA GLN A 179 -24.99 1.93 -51.02
C GLN A 179 -26.50 2.20 -51.05
N ARG A 180 -27.26 1.77 -50.04
CA ARG A 180 -28.71 2.06 -49.94
C ARG A 180 -29.00 3.56 -49.98
N ILE A 181 -28.22 4.37 -49.28
CA ILE A 181 -28.35 5.84 -49.31
C ILE A 181 -28.10 6.38 -50.72
N SER A 182 -27.07 5.87 -51.41
CA SER A 182 -26.78 6.25 -52.80
C SER A 182 -27.93 5.91 -53.74
N ASP A 183 -28.46 4.69 -53.66
CA ASP A 183 -29.58 4.22 -54.49
C ASP A 183 -30.85 5.06 -54.22
N ASN A 184 -31.12 5.37 -52.95
CA ASN A 184 -32.23 6.26 -52.57
C ASN A 184 -32.06 7.68 -53.12
N ALA A 185 -30.83 8.22 -53.12
CA ALA A 185 -30.56 9.52 -53.71
C ALA A 185 -30.80 9.54 -55.23
N GLU A 186 -30.50 8.43 -55.91
CA GLU A 186 -30.82 8.27 -57.34
C GLU A 186 -32.34 8.18 -57.58
N CYS A 187 -33.05 7.38 -56.78
CA CYS A 187 -34.52 7.32 -56.81
C CYS A 187 -35.15 8.71 -56.59
N MET A 188 -34.62 9.51 -55.66
CA MET A 188 -35.12 10.88 -55.44
C MET A 188 -34.91 11.77 -56.67
N LYS A 189 -33.77 11.68 -57.37
CA LYS A 189 -33.56 12.39 -58.64
C LYS A 189 -34.57 11.98 -59.72
N ILE A 190 -34.89 10.68 -59.78
CA ILE A 190 -35.91 10.18 -60.71
C ILE A 190 -37.28 10.78 -60.35
N ILE A 191 -37.67 10.77 -59.08
CA ILE A 191 -38.93 11.37 -58.61
C ILE A 191 -38.99 12.87 -58.91
N GLU A 192 -37.89 13.60 -58.71
CA GLU A 192 -37.79 15.02 -59.02
C GLU A 192 -38.00 15.29 -60.52
N ASN A 193 -37.34 14.50 -61.38
CA ASN A 193 -37.53 14.56 -62.83
C ASN A 193 -38.97 14.24 -63.26
N VAL A 194 -39.57 13.18 -62.68
CA VAL A 194 -40.98 12.83 -62.95
C VAL A 194 -41.91 13.94 -62.51
N SER A 195 -41.66 14.56 -61.35
CA SER A 195 -42.45 15.68 -60.84
C SER A 195 -42.38 16.90 -61.78
N LYS A 196 -41.21 17.17 -62.35
CA LYS A 196 -41.03 18.23 -63.35
C LYS A 196 -41.81 17.95 -64.63
N VAL A 197 -41.71 16.74 -65.17
CA VAL A 197 -42.48 16.32 -66.37
C VAL A 197 -43.98 16.36 -66.09
N LEU A 198 -44.41 15.94 -64.90
CA LEU A 198 -45.81 15.99 -64.50
C LEU A 198 -46.34 17.43 -64.45
N ALA A 199 -45.56 18.37 -63.90
CA ALA A 199 -45.90 19.79 -63.90
C ALA A 199 -46.02 20.34 -65.33
N GLU A 200 -45.09 19.99 -66.23
CA GLU A 200 -45.18 20.34 -67.65
C GLU A 200 -46.49 19.80 -68.29
N ARG A 201 -46.88 18.54 -68.00
CA ARG A 201 -48.16 17.98 -68.48
C ARG A 201 -49.38 18.68 -67.91
N PHE A 202 -49.35 19.11 -66.65
CA PHE A 202 -50.45 19.91 -66.08
C PHE A 202 -50.61 21.25 -66.82
N THR A 203 -49.52 21.93 -67.17
CA THR A 203 -49.61 23.18 -67.97
C THR A 203 -50.14 22.95 -69.39
N GLU A 204 -49.87 21.79 -69.99
CA GLU A 204 -50.48 21.41 -71.27
C GLU A 204 -51.98 21.10 -71.13
N LEU A 205 -52.38 20.45 -70.03
CA LEU A 205 -53.78 20.18 -69.70
C LEU A 205 -54.58 21.47 -69.50
N GLU A 206 -54.01 22.47 -68.84
CA GLU A 206 -54.62 23.80 -68.71
C GLU A 206 -54.86 24.44 -70.09
N LYS A 207 -53.85 24.40 -70.99
CA LYS A 207 -54.00 24.87 -72.37
C LYS A 207 -55.09 24.12 -73.14
N LEU A 208 -55.20 22.80 -72.96
CA LEU A 208 -56.29 22.01 -73.54
C LEU A 208 -57.65 22.43 -72.98
N GLY A 209 -57.72 22.75 -71.69
CA GLY A 209 -58.91 23.34 -71.07
C GLY A 209 -59.31 24.66 -71.73
N ASP A 210 -58.35 25.55 -71.99
CA ASP A 210 -58.60 26.81 -72.71
C ASP A 210 -59.11 26.57 -74.14
N PHE A 211 -58.52 25.60 -74.86
CA PHE A 211 -59.01 25.20 -76.18
C PHE A 211 -60.44 24.64 -76.11
N GLN A 212 -60.79 23.90 -75.06
CA GLN A 212 -62.14 23.37 -74.89
C GLN A 212 -63.18 24.48 -74.65
N VAL A 213 -62.81 25.52 -73.90
CA VAL A 213 -63.64 26.73 -73.75
C VAL A 213 -63.82 27.44 -75.10
N GLN A 214 -62.75 27.57 -75.89
CA GLN A 214 -62.83 28.15 -77.24
C GLN A 214 -63.73 27.33 -78.18
N ILE A 215 -63.65 26.01 -78.15
CA ILE A 215 -64.54 25.13 -78.94
C ILE A 215 -66.00 25.35 -78.54
N SER A 216 -66.29 25.41 -77.24
CA SER A 216 -67.66 25.65 -76.74
C SER A 216 -68.23 26.99 -77.22
N LEU A 217 -67.40 28.05 -77.28
CA LEU A 217 -67.80 29.35 -77.83
C LEU A 217 -68.09 29.26 -79.34
N LEU A 218 -67.25 28.55 -80.09
CA LEU A 218 -67.45 28.35 -81.53
C LEU A 218 -68.70 27.51 -81.83
N GLU A 219 -68.99 26.48 -81.03
CA GLU A 219 -70.22 25.68 -81.14
C GLU A 219 -71.47 26.52 -80.86
N GLN A 220 -71.40 27.43 -79.88
CA GLN A 220 -72.48 28.38 -79.59
C GLN A 220 -72.71 29.34 -80.77
N ASP A 221 -71.64 29.84 -81.38
CA ASP A 221 -71.72 30.67 -82.59
C ASP A 221 -72.25 29.89 -83.80
N GLU A 222 -71.84 28.63 -83.99
CA GLU A 222 -72.37 27.76 -85.05
C GLU A 222 -73.89 27.61 -84.90
N SER A 223 -74.37 27.34 -83.69
CA SER A 223 -75.80 27.23 -83.39
C SER A 223 -76.55 28.53 -83.71
N ARG A 224 -75.96 29.68 -83.39
CA ARG A 224 -76.52 31.01 -83.72
C ARG A 224 -76.63 31.24 -85.23
N VAL A 225 -75.59 30.89 -85.99
CA VAL A 225 -75.59 31.00 -87.45
C VAL A 225 -76.63 30.05 -88.08
N LYS A 226 -76.76 28.83 -87.55
CA LYS A 226 -77.75 27.84 -88.00
C LYS A 226 -79.19 28.35 -87.82
N SER A 227 -79.47 29.03 -86.70
CA SER A 227 -80.75 29.70 -86.44
C SER A 227 -81.04 30.78 -87.49
N LEU A 228 -80.06 31.68 -87.75
CA LEU A 228 -80.20 32.75 -88.75
C LEU A 228 -80.42 32.20 -90.16
N LEU A 229 -79.74 31.10 -90.52
CA LEU A 229 -79.90 30.45 -91.83
C LEU A 229 -81.30 29.85 -91.99
N ASN A 230 -81.83 29.22 -90.94
CA ASN A 230 -83.20 28.68 -90.95
C ASN A 230 -84.24 29.80 -91.11
N GLU A 231 -84.01 30.97 -90.50
CA GLU A 231 -84.88 32.13 -90.64
C GLU A 231 -84.85 32.72 -92.06
N ALA A 232 -83.66 32.84 -92.66
CA ALA A 232 -83.49 33.28 -94.06
C ALA A 232 -84.18 32.32 -95.04
N THR A 233 -84.13 31.02 -94.79
CA THR A 233 -84.77 29.98 -95.62
C THR A 233 -86.30 30.09 -95.55
N ARG A 234 -86.88 30.36 -94.38
CA ARG A 234 -88.33 30.63 -94.24
C ARG A 234 -88.78 31.87 -95.02
N ARG A 235 -88.01 32.96 -94.97
CA ARG A 235 -88.34 34.19 -95.72
C ARG A 235 -88.34 33.95 -97.23
N ARG A 236 -87.38 33.16 -97.74
CA ARG A 236 -87.32 32.76 -99.16
C ARG A 236 -88.54 31.95 -99.60
N GLN A 237 -89.00 31.02 -98.76
CA GLN A 237 -90.16 30.19 -99.07
C GLN A 237 -91.45 31.02 -99.15
N GLN A 238 -91.62 31.99 -98.24
CA GLN A 238 -92.76 32.92 -98.27
C GLN A 238 -92.79 33.77 -99.55
N THR A 239 -91.63 34.24 -100.03
CA THR A 239 -91.57 35.04 -101.26
C THR A 239 -91.92 34.21 -102.50
N ALA A 240 -91.53 32.93 -102.53
CA ALA A 240 -91.87 32.02 -103.61
C ALA A 240 -93.39 31.74 -103.67
N ASP A 241 -94.04 31.52 -102.52
CA ASP A 241 -95.47 31.24 -102.46
C ASP A 241 -96.34 32.46 -102.89
N GLU A 242 -95.88 33.69 -102.63
CA GLU A 242 -96.55 34.92 -103.07
C GLU A 242 -96.48 35.10 -104.59
N THR A 243 -95.33 34.78 -105.21
CA THR A 243 -95.18 34.86 -106.68
C THR A 243 -96.06 33.85 -107.44
N VAL A 244 -96.27 32.66 -106.89
CA VAL A 244 -97.12 31.63 -107.50
C VAL A 244 -98.60 32.04 -107.48
N ARG A 245 -99.08 32.66 -106.39
CA ARG A 245 -100.46 33.18 -106.32
C ARG A 245 -100.71 34.31 -107.32
N PHE A 246 -99.72 35.17 -107.54
CA PHE A 246 -99.85 36.28 -108.48
C PHE A 246 -99.94 35.79 -109.94
N ALA A 247 -99.16 34.77 -110.30
CA ALA A 247 -99.18 34.18 -111.64
C ALA A 247 -100.53 33.54 -112.01
N ALA A 248 -101.16 32.82 -111.07
CA ALA A 248 -102.46 32.18 -111.29
C ALA A 248 -103.60 33.17 -111.54
N SER A 249 -103.56 34.36 -110.90
CA SER A 249 -104.59 35.40 -111.08
C SER A 249 -104.54 36.08 -112.45
N VAL A 250 -103.36 36.20 -113.05
CA VAL A 250 -103.18 36.84 -114.37
C VAL A 250 -103.67 35.92 -115.49
N GLU A 251 -103.44 34.61 -115.34
CA GLU A 251 -103.82 33.61 -116.34
C GLU A 251 -105.35 33.46 -116.49
N GLU A 252 -106.11 33.73 -115.43
CA GLU A 252 -107.56 33.65 -115.42
C GLU A 252 -108.24 34.86 -116.09
N GLU A 253 -107.62 36.04 -116.03
CA GLU A 253 -108.04 37.27 -116.71
C GLU A 253 -107.87 37.17 -118.25
N VAL A 254 -106.76 36.59 -118.71
CA VAL A 254 -106.47 36.40 -120.14
C VAL A 254 -107.51 35.50 -120.81
N LYS A 255 -107.90 34.39 -120.15
CA LYS A 255 -108.91 33.45 -120.65
C LYS A 255 -110.31 34.06 -120.76
N LYS A 256 -110.66 35.07 -119.96
CA LYS A 256 -111.94 35.79 -120.07
C LYS A 256 -111.96 36.71 -121.29
N TYR A 257 -110.83 37.36 -121.58
CA TYR A 257 -110.70 38.26 -122.74
C TYR A 257 -110.79 37.52 -124.08
N GLU A 258 -110.20 36.33 -124.19
CA GLU A 258 -110.23 35.54 -125.44
C GLU A 258 -111.64 35.06 -125.81
N ARG A 259 -112.43 34.60 -124.83
CA ARG A 259 -113.81 34.15 -125.06
C ARG A 259 -114.73 35.28 -125.55
N ALA A 260 -114.54 36.50 -125.03
CA ALA A 260 -115.33 37.65 -125.46
C ALA A 260 -115.05 38.04 -126.93
N ARG A 261 -113.80 37.87 -127.37
CA ARG A 261 -113.37 38.19 -128.75
C ARG A 261 -113.96 37.24 -129.79
N GLU A 262 -114.03 35.94 -129.49
CA GLU A 262 -114.62 34.94 -130.39
C GLU A 262 -116.13 35.16 -130.63
N ILE A 263 -116.87 35.53 -129.57
CA ILE A 263 -118.31 35.80 -129.67
C ILE A 263 -118.60 37.00 -130.59
N TYR A 264 -117.80 38.07 -130.49
CA TYR A 264 -117.94 39.24 -131.35
C TYR A 264 -117.60 38.93 -132.82
N SER A 265 -116.59 38.11 -133.07
CA SER A 265 -116.19 37.67 -134.41
C SER A 265 -117.29 36.88 -135.12
N SER A 266 -117.89 35.92 -134.42
CA SER A 266 -118.95 35.06 -134.98
C SER A 266 -120.21 35.85 -135.35
N ARG A 267 -120.58 36.84 -134.51
CA ARG A 267 -121.75 37.71 -134.75
C ARG A 267 -121.58 38.60 -135.98
N LEU A 268 -120.35 39.04 -136.26
CA LEU A 268 -120.04 39.89 -137.41
C LEU A 268 -120.15 39.13 -138.74
N GLN A 269 -119.82 37.83 -138.72
CA GLN A 269 -119.93 36.94 -139.88
C GLN A 269 -121.39 36.64 -140.24
N GLU A 270 -122.24 36.36 -139.25
CA GLU A 270 -123.68 36.12 -139.48
C GLU A 270 -124.40 37.32 -140.10
N LEU A 271 -124.05 38.54 -139.68
CA LEU A 271 -124.63 39.76 -140.24
C LEU A 271 -124.21 40.02 -141.69
N LYS A 272 -123.03 39.52 -142.09
CA LYS A 272 -122.55 39.59 -143.48
C LYS A 272 -123.32 38.65 -144.41
N THR A 273 -123.51 37.39 -144.01
CA THR A 273 -124.23 36.40 -144.82
C THR A 273 -125.72 36.72 -144.96
N ARG A 274 -126.34 37.31 -143.92
CA ARG A 274 -127.76 37.67 -143.96
C ARG A 274 -128.05 38.87 -144.87
N LYS A 275 -127.06 39.76 -145.08
CA LYS A 275 -127.16 40.87 -146.03
C LYS A 275 -127.11 40.38 -147.49
N GLU A 276 -126.31 39.35 -147.78
CA GLU A 276 -126.13 38.87 -149.15
C GLU A 276 -127.32 38.05 -149.68
N GLN A 277 -128.13 37.46 -148.81
CA GLN A 277 -129.22 36.57 -149.23
C GLN A 277 -130.55 37.26 -149.57
N LEU A 278 -130.75 38.53 -149.25
CA LEU A 278 -132.04 39.23 -149.52
C LEU A 278 -131.94 40.33 -150.58
N THR A 279 -130.84 40.39 -151.34
CA THR A 279 -130.67 41.32 -152.49
C THR A 279 -130.70 40.62 -153.86
N LYS A 280 -131.35 39.44 -153.95
CA LYS A 280 -131.70 38.74 -155.20
C LYS A 280 -133.11 38.16 -155.05
#